data_AF-M0GF54-F1
#
_entry.id   AF-M0GF54-F1
#
_cell.length_a   1.000
_cell.length_b   1.000
_cell.length_c   1.000
_cell.angle_alpha   90.00
_cell.angle_beta   90.00
_cell.angle_gamma   90.00
#
_symmetry.space_group_name_H-M   'P 1'
#
loop_
_entity.id
_entity.type
_entity.pdbx_description
1 polymer ?
#
loop_
_entity_poly.entity_id
_entity_poly.type
_entity_poly.pdbx_seq_one_letter_code
_entity_poly.pdbx_strand_id
1 'polypeptide(L)' 'MSRTVRETLAEAYDPDPRAMAIVAMGSSFLLVSLLSNPSSNPPYLFGLVVAVLSLVVSVVVLAVETRR' A
#
# COMPACT_ATOMS: atom_id res chain seq x y z
N MET A 1 -6.71 -10.65 30.14
CA MET A 1 -6.82 -9.34 29.46
C MET A 1 -6.39 -9.53 28.01
N SER A 2 -7.32 -9.93 27.13
CA SER A 2 -6.99 -10.22 25.73
C SER A 2 -6.95 -8.91 24.96
N ARG A 3 -5.76 -8.33 24.79
CA ARG A 3 -5.58 -7.31 23.74
C ARG A 3 -6.04 -7.94 22.43
N THR A 4 -6.93 -7.23 21.73
CA THR A 4 -7.49 -7.76 20.49
C THR A 4 -6.37 -7.76 19.46
N VAL A 5 -6.29 -8.76 18.58
CA VAL A 5 -5.27 -8.82 17.50
C VAL A 5 -5.17 -7.48 16.74
N ARG A 6 -6.31 -6.77 16.60
CA ARG A 6 -6.41 -5.42 16.03
C ARG A 6 -5.59 -4.37 16.79
N GLU A 7 -5.61 -4.37 18.12
CA GLU A 7 -4.85 -3.40 18.93
C GLU A 7 -3.36 -3.69 18.87
N THR A 8 -2.98 -4.97 18.89
CA THR A 8 -1.57 -5.36 18.76
C THR A 8 -1.02 -5.05 17.36
N LEU A 9 -1.83 -5.24 16.31
CA LEU A 9 -1.46 -4.79 14.96
C LEU A 9 -1.41 -3.27 14.84
N ALA A 10 -2.34 -2.54 15.44
CA ALA A 10 -2.34 -1.08 15.40
C ALA A 10 -1.14 -0.47 16.16
N GLU A 11 -0.70 -1.11 17.24
CA GLU A 11 0.44 -0.66 18.05
C GLU A 11 1.79 -1.08 17.43
N ALA A 12 1.86 -2.26 16.81
CA ALA A 12 3.06 -2.72 16.10
C ALA A 12 3.21 -2.09 14.70
N TYR A 13 2.11 -1.63 14.12
CA TYR A 13 2.02 -1.06 12.79
C TYR A 13 1.35 0.30 12.91
N ASP A 14 2.01 1.26 13.58
CA ASP A 14 1.62 2.67 13.53
C ASP A 14 2.13 3.24 12.20
N PRO A 15 1.28 3.29 11.17
CA PRO A 15 1.75 3.59 9.83
C PRO A 15 1.91 5.10 9.72
N ASP A 16 3.16 5.58 9.80
CA ASP A 16 3.47 7.01 9.61
C ASP A 16 2.81 7.52 8.31
N PRO A 17 1.87 8.49 8.39
CA PRO A 17 1.19 9.03 7.22
C PRO A 17 2.15 9.54 6.15
N ARG A 18 3.32 10.06 6.56
CA ARG A 18 4.35 10.52 5.62
C ARG A 18 4.97 9.37 4.85
N ALA A 19 5.28 8.26 5.53
CA ALA A 19 5.77 7.06 4.86
C ALA A 19 4.73 6.52 3.87
N MET A 20 3.45 6.52 4.24
CA MET A 20 2.37 6.08 3.35
C MET A 20 2.20 6.97 2.12
N ALA A 21 2.41 8.28 2.23
CA ALA A 21 2.42 9.17 1.07
C ALA A 21 3.55 8.84 0.08
N ILE A 22 4.74 8.50 0.59
CA ILE A 22 5.87 8.07 -0.23
C ILE A 22 5.55 6.73 -0.93
N VAL A 23 4.99 5.77 -0.20
CA VAL A 23 4.58 4.48 -0.78
C VAL A 23 3.50 4.66 -1.84
N ALA A 24 2.53 5.57 -1.62
CA ALA A 24 1.51 5.89 -2.62
C ALA A 24 2.12 6.48 -3.90
N MET A 25 3.08 7.41 -3.79
CA MET A 25 3.79 7.94 -4.97
C MET A 25 4.59 6.86 -5.70
N GLY A 26 5.38 6.08 -4.97
CA GLY A 26 6.22 5.03 -5.55
C GLY A 26 5.40 3.93 -6.25
N SER A 27 4.32 3.48 -5.61
CA SER A 27 3.40 2.50 -6.18
C SER A 27 2.66 3.05 -7.40
N SER A 28 2.24 4.32 -7.39
CA SER A 28 1.64 4.98 -8.56
C SER A 28 2.61 5.03 -9.73
N PHE A 29 3.86 5.42 -9.49
CA PHE A 29 4.90 5.47 -10.52
C PHE A 29 5.20 4.07 -11.09
N LEU A 30 5.31 3.06 -10.23
CA LEU A 30 5.50 1.67 -10.65
C LEU A 30 4.31 1.16 -11.48
N LEU A 31 3.08 1.47 -11.08
CA LEU A 31 1.88 1.12 -11.82
C LEU A 31 1.86 1.74 -13.22
N VAL A 32 2.13 3.04 -13.31
CA VAL A 32 2.21 3.74 -14.60
C VAL A 32 3.30 3.12 -15.48
N SER A 33 4.46 2.80 -14.90
CA SER A 33 5.57 2.16 -15.63
C SER A 33 5.20 0.77 -16.14
N LEU A 34 4.56 -0.07 -15.32
CA LEU A 34 4.11 -1.41 -15.70
C LEU A 34 2.99 -1.37 -16.74
N LEU A 35 2.04 -0.45 -16.61
CA LEU A 35 0.94 -0.30 -17.57
C LEU A 35 1.41 0.28 -18.91
N SER A 36 2.50 1.06 -18.92
CA SER A 36 3.09 1.60 -20.15
C SER A 36 3.78 0.53 -21.01
N ASN A 37 4.21 -0.57 -20.39
CA ASN A 37 4.85 -1.68 -21.10
C ASN A 37 4.31 -3.04 -20.62
N PRO A 38 3.12 -3.44 -21.09
CA PRO A 38 2.42 -4.61 -20.60
C PRO A 38 3.11 -5.91 -21.03
N SER A 39 3.11 -6.89 -20.13
CA SER A 39 3.63 -8.24 -20.37
C SER A 39 2.71 -9.29 -19.75
N SER A 40 2.73 -10.52 -20.28
CA SER A 40 1.98 -11.65 -19.72
C SER A 40 2.85 -12.54 -18.82
N ASN A 41 4.10 -12.15 -18.58
CA ASN A 41 5.04 -12.97 -17.81
C ASN A 41 4.67 -12.99 -16.31
N PRO A 42 4.84 -14.12 -15.61
CA PRO A 42 4.47 -14.23 -14.20
C PRO A 42 5.08 -13.14 -13.27
N PRO A 43 6.35 -12.73 -13.44
CA PRO A 43 6.93 -11.65 -12.63
C PRO A 43 6.27 -10.28 -12.86
N TYR A 44 5.80 -10.02 -14.09
CA TYR A 44 5.08 -8.79 -14.40
C TYR A 44 3.74 -8.75 -13.66
N LEU A 45 2.97 -9.84 -13.73
CA LEU A 45 1.68 -9.95 -13.05
C LEU A 45 1.84 -9.83 -11.53
N PHE A 46 2.88 -10.45 -10.97
CA PHE A 46 3.21 -10.31 -9.56
C PHE A 46 3.52 -8.84 -9.20
N GLY A 47 4.40 -8.18 -9.96
CA GLY A 47 4.73 -6.77 -9.73
C GLY A 47 3.51 -5.86 -9.83
N LEU A 48 2.62 -6.11 -10.79
CA LEU A 48 1.38 -5.37 -10.98
C LEU A 48 0.45 -5.54 -9.78
N VAL A 49 0.22 -6.77 -9.32
CA VAL A 49 -0.62 -7.04 -8.13
C VAL A 49 -0.04 -6.38 -6.89
N VAL A 50 1.26 -6.48 -6.66
CA VAL A 50 1.93 -5.85 -5.50
C VAL A 50 1.82 -4.33 -5.56
N ALA A 51 2.00 -3.71 -6.73
CA ALA A 51 1.88 -2.27 -6.90
C ALA A 51 0.45 -1.78 -6.62
N VAL A 52 -0.58 -2.50 -7.11
CA VAL A 52 -1.99 -2.20 -6.82
C VAL A 52 -2.28 -2.32 -5.33
N LEU A 53 -1.90 -3.44 -4.69
CA LEU A 53 -2.17 -3.65 -3.27
C LEU A 53 -1.47 -2.61 -2.40
N SER A 54 -0.21 -2.28 -2.71
CA SER A 54 0.55 -1.25 -1.99
C SER A 54 -0.12 0.12 -2.10
N LEU A 55 -0.58 0.49 -3.30
CA LEU A 55 -1.31 1.73 -3.53
C LEU A 55 -2.60 1.78 -2.70
N VAL A 56 -3.42 0.72 -2.76
CA VAL A 56 -4.69 0.64 -2.04
C VAL A 56 -4.48 0.79 -0.54
N VAL A 57 -3.52 0.05 0.03
CA VAL A 57 -3.23 0.12 1.47
C VAL A 57 -2.79 1.53 1.87
N SER A 58 -1.87 2.15 1.14
CA SER A 58 -1.43 3.52 1.44
C SER A 58 -2.56 4.53 1.36
N VAL A 59 -3.42 4.43 0.33
CA VAL A 59 -4.58 5.32 0.19
C VAL A 59 -5.58 5.11 1.32
N VAL A 60 -5.86 3.87 1.73
CA VAL A 60 -6.75 3.57 2.86
C VAL A 60 -6.21 4.17 4.15
N VAL A 61 -4.92 4.00 4.44
CA VAL A 61 -4.31 4.57 5.65
C VAL A 61 -4.39 6.09 5.64
N LEU A 62 -4.02 6.74 4.52
CA LEU A 62 -4.12 8.20 4.38
C LEU A 62 -5.56 8.71 4.49
N ALA A 63 -6.52 7.97 3.94
CA ALA A 63 -7.94 8.29 4.03
C ALA A 63 -8.51 8.16 5.45
N VAL A 64 -8.00 7.20 6.23
CA VAL A 64 -8.35 7.06 7.64
C VAL A 64 -7.74 8.20 8.46
N GLU A 65 -6.47 8.52 8.23
CA GLU A 65 -5.78 9.60 8.94
C GLU A 65 -6.42 10.97 8.67
N THR A 66 -6.77 11.27 7.42
CA THR A 66 -7.45 12.54 7.06
C THR A 66 -8.85 12.69 7.65
N ARG A 67 -9.45 11.60 8.15
CA ARG A 67 -10.76 11.62 8.84
C ARG A 67 -10.65 11.65 10.35
N ARG A 68 -9.43 11.57 10.90
CA ARG A 68 -9.15 11.56 12.34
C ARG A 68 -8.95 12.97 12.87
#